data_AF-A0A060Z0E2-F1
#
_entry.id   AF-A0A060Z0E2-F1
#
_cell.length_a   1.000
_cell.length_b   1.000
_cell.length_c   1.000
_cell.angle_alpha   90.00
_cell.angle_beta   90.00
_cell.angle_gamma   90.00
#
_symmetry.space_group_name_H-M   'P 1'
#
loop_
_entity.id
_entity.type
_entity.pdbx_description
1 polymer ?
#
loop_
_entity_poly.entity_id
_entity_poly.type
_entity_poly.pdbx_seq_one_letter_code
_entity_poly.pdbx_strand_id
1 'polypeptide(L)'
;MFHKSVIYMWVLTSVVAVSLGGLTIWHAVLISRGETSIERHLNNKETKRMRKCGKVYKNSFNYGRLNNWKVFLGVEKKSHWLTRVILPSGHVPIGNGLTWDIYPFRKDMMPV
;
A
#
# COMPACT_ATOMS: atom_id res chain seq x y z
N MET A 1 -0.28 43.55 7.30
CA MET A 1 0.49 42.53 6.53
C MET A 1 0.38 41.13 7.15
N PHE A 2 0.60 40.95 8.46
CA PHE A 2 0.50 39.65 9.15
C PHE A 2 -0.79 38.86 8.89
N HIS A 3 -1.97 39.50 8.95
CA HIS A 3 -3.24 38.81 8.71
C HIS A 3 -3.33 38.17 7.30
N LYS A 4 -2.86 38.88 6.27
CA LYS A 4 -2.81 38.36 4.90
C LYS A 4 -1.85 37.16 4.82
N SER A 5 -0.65 37.26 5.41
CA SER A 5 0.33 36.17 5.43
C SER A 5 -0.16 34.92 6.16
N VAL A 6 -0.87 35.08 7.28
CA VAL A 6 -1.46 33.95 8.03
C VAL A 6 -2.55 33.26 7.20
N ILE A 7 -3.40 34.03 6.51
CA ILE A 7 -4.39 33.45 5.58
C ILE A 7 -3.71 32.67 4.47
N TYR A 8 -2.67 33.24 3.84
CA TYR A 8 -1.92 32.53 2.79
C TYR A 8 -1.30 31.22 3.29
N MET A 9 -0.66 31.23 4.47
CA MET A 9 -0.08 30.04 5.08
C MET A 9 -1.15 28.97 5.34
N TRP A 10 -2.30 29.37 5.88
CA TRP A 10 -3.40 28.45 6.16
C TRP A 10 -3.97 27.82 4.88
N VAL A 11 -4.19 28.63 3.83
CA VAL A 11 -4.67 28.13 2.55
C VAL A 11 -3.66 27.16 1.92
N LEU A 12 -2.39 27.54 1.85
CA LEU A 12 -1.35 26.71 1.25
C LEU A 12 -1.20 25.38 1.99
N THR A 13 -1.08 25.41 3.31
CA THR A 13 -0.93 24.19 4.13
C THR A 13 -2.17 23.29 4.03
N SER A 14 -3.37 23.86 4.01
CA SER A 14 -4.61 23.09 3.87
C SER A 14 -4.73 22.42 2.49
N VAL A 15 -4.41 23.13 1.40
CA VAL A 15 -4.44 22.59 0.04
C VAL A 15 -3.43 21.44 -0.10
N VAL A 16 -2.22 21.64 0.42
CA VAL A 16 -1.16 20.61 0.43
C VAL A 16 -1.60 19.40 1.25
N ALA A 17 -2.17 19.61 2.44
CA ALA A 17 -2.65 18.53 3.31
C ALA A 17 -3.76 17.70 2.65
N VAL A 18 -4.73 18.34 2.00
CA VAL A 18 -5.81 17.64 1.27
C VAL A 18 -5.25 16.86 0.09
N SER A 19 -4.36 17.49 -0.70
CA SER A 19 -3.82 16.88 -1.92
C SER A 19 -2.94 15.67 -1.61
N LEU A 20 -1.98 15.83 -0.69
CA LEU A 20 -1.12 14.73 -0.25
C LEU A 20 -1.92 13.68 0.52
N GLY A 21 -2.84 14.09 1.39
CA GLY A 21 -3.69 13.18 2.14
C GLY A 21 -4.50 12.25 1.24
N GLY A 22 -5.12 12.80 0.19
CA GLY A 22 -5.84 12.00 -0.81
C GLY A 22 -4.93 10.98 -1.52
N LEU A 23 -3.74 11.41 -1.93
CA LEU A 23 -2.75 10.53 -2.56
C LEU A 23 -2.24 9.45 -1.61
N THR A 24 -1.95 9.79 -0.35
CA THR A 24 -1.52 8.84 0.68
C THR A 24 -2.60 7.81 0.96
N ILE A 25 -3.87 8.23 1.11
CA ILE A 25 -5.00 7.31 1.30
C ILE A 25 -5.13 6.37 0.09
N TRP A 26 -4.98 6.90 -1.12
CA TRP A 26 -5.03 6.08 -2.32
C TRP A 26 -3.96 4.98 -2.33
N HIS A 27 -2.71 5.34 -2.05
CA HIS A 27 -1.62 4.37 -1.95
C HIS A 27 -1.84 3.38 -0.79
N ALA A 28 -2.37 3.84 0.35
CA ALA A 28 -2.71 2.97 1.47
C ALA A 28 -3.76 1.91 1.08
N VAL A 29 -4.73 2.25 0.23
CA VAL A 29 -5.72 1.29 -0.32
C VAL A 29 -5.05 0.31 -1.27
N LEU A 30 -4.15 0.76 -2.14
CA LEU A 30 -3.38 -0.10 -3.06
C LEU A 30 -2.53 -1.13 -2.29
N ILE A 31 -1.76 -0.67 -1.31
CA ILE A 31 -0.96 -1.54 -0.43
C ILE A 31 -1.86 -2.53 0.30
N SER A 32 -3.00 -2.08 0.82
CA SER A 32 -3.95 -2.96 1.51
C SER A 32 -4.50 -4.08 0.62
N ARG A 33 -4.51 -3.90 -0.71
CA ARG A 33 -4.96 -4.89 -1.70
C ARG A 33 -3.82 -5.73 -2.30
N GLY A 34 -2.57 -5.40 -1.99
CA GLY A 34 -1.40 -6.05 -2.59
C GLY A 34 -1.29 -5.77 -4.09
N GLU A 35 -1.60 -4.54 -4.50
CA GLU A 35 -1.59 -4.12 -5.91
C GLU A 35 -0.77 -2.83 -6.06
N THR A 36 -0.04 -2.72 -7.17
CA THR A 36 0.54 -1.46 -7.65
C THR A 36 -0.48 -0.62 -8.42
N SER A 37 -0.17 0.65 -8.69
CA SER A 37 -1.02 1.54 -9.49
C SER A 37 -1.30 1.00 -10.89
N ILE A 38 -0.32 0.31 -11.49
CA ILE A 38 -0.44 -0.29 -12.83
C ILE A 38 -1.32 -1.55 -12.75
N GLU A 39 -1.05 -2.42 -11.77
CA GLU A 39 -1.81 -3.65 -11.57
C GLU A 39 -3.28 -3.37 -11.27
N ARG A 40 -3.62 -2.30 -10.53
CA ARG A 40 -5.02 -1.93 -10.30
C ARG A 40 -5.80 -1.75 -11.61
N HIS A 41 -5.19 -1.14 -12.62
CA HIS A 41 -5.84 -0.95 -13.92
C HIS A 41 -6.02 -2.26 -14.67
N LEU A 42 -4.99 -3.11 -14.64
CA LEU A 42 -5.03 -4.44 -15.25
C LEU A 42 -6.05 -5.35 -14.55
N ASN A 43 -6.02 -5.41 -13.22
CA ASN A 43 -6.92 -6.20 -12.39
C ASN A 43 -8.38 -5.78 -12.60
N ASN A 44 -8.66 -4.49 -12.81
CA ASN A 44 -10.01 -4.03 -13.11
C ASN A 44 -10.49 -4.53 -14.49
N LYS A 45 -9.62 -4.53 -15.50
CA LYS A 45 -9.93 -5.10 -16.82
C LYS A 45 -10.17 -6.61 -16.72
N GLU A 46 -9.31 -7.32 -16.01
CA GLU A 46 -9.41 -8.77 -15.79
C GLU A 46 -10.65 -9.14 -14.97
N THR A 47 -10.98 -8.36 -13.94
CA THR A 47 -12.20 -8.55 -13.15
C THR A 47 -13.45 -8.46 -14.03
N LYS A 48 -13.50 -7.48 -14.94
CA LYS A 48 -14.61 -7.36 -15.90
C LYS A 48 -14.65 -8.57 -16.86
N ARG A 49 -13.50 -9.04 -17.34
CA ARG A 49 -13.40 -10.22 -18.22
C ARG A 49 -13.88 -11.49 -17.54
N MET A 50 -13.39 -11.76 -16.33
CA MET A 50 -13.74 -12.95 -15.54
C MET A 50 -15.21 -12.96 -15.16
N ARG A 51 -15.78 -11.78 -14.82
CA ARG A 51 -17.20 -11.65 -14.48
C ARG A 51 -18.11 -12.03 -15.66
N LYS A 52 -17.71 -11.75 -16.91
CA LYS A 52 -18.43 -12.21 -18.11
C LYS A 52 -18.41 -13.73 -18.25
N CYS A 53 -17.35 -14.39 -17.78
CA CYS A 53 -17.24 -15.85 -17.75
C CYS A 53 -17.87 -16.47 -16.49
N GLY A 54 -18.59 -15.71 -15.67
CA GLY A 54 -19.18 -16.18 -14.42
C GLY A 54 -18.17 -16.48 -13.30
N LYS A 55 -16.93 -16.00 -13.42
CA LYS A 55 -15.85 -16.24 -12.44
C LYS A 55 -15.51 -14.97 -11.66
N VAL A 56 -15.07 -15.15 -10.42
CA VAL A 56 -14.56 -14.06 -9.58
C VAL A 56 -13.05 -13.94 -9.76
N TYR A 57 -12.56 -12.76 -10.13
CA TYR A 57 -11.14 -12.48 -10.14
C TYR A 57 -10.63 -12.27 -8.71
N LYS A 58 -9.54 -12.94 -8.35
CA LYS A 58 -8.84 -12.79 -7.08
C LYS A 58 -7.39 -12.45 -7.37
N ASN A 59 -6.89 -11.36 -6.79
CA ASN A 59 -5.49 -11.00 -6.89
C ASN A 59 -4.62 -12.04 -6.17
N SER A 60 -3.73 -12.69 -6.91
CA SER A 60 -2.79 -13.71 -6.43
C SER A 60 -1.75 -13.16 -5.44
N PHE A 61 -1.49 -11.85 -5.47
CA PHE A 61 -0.53 -11.15 -4.60
C PHE A 61 -1.18 -10.49 -3.37
N ASN A 62 -2.46 -10.76 -3.13
CA ASN A 62 -3.15 -10.27 -1.93
C ASN A 62 -3.04 -11.28 -0.79
N TYR A 63 -2.13 -11.02 0.15
CA TYR A 63 -1.88 -11.85 1.35
C TYR A 63 -2.78 -11.51 2.54
N GLY A 64 -3.72 -10.58 2.36
CA GLY A 64 -4.53 -9.98 3.41
C GLY A 64 -3.97 -8.65 3.89
N ARG A 65 -4.85 -7.75 4.34
CA ARG A 65 -4.51 -6.33 4.61
C ARG A 65 -3.26 -6.18 5.48
N LEU A 66 -3.21 -6.81 6.65
CA LEU A 66 -2.07 -6.70 7.57
C LEU A 66 -0.77 -7.27 6.97
N ASN A 67 -0.85 -8.39 6.25
CA ASN A 67 0.33 -9.03 5.67
C ASN A 67 0.87 -8.24 4.49
N ASN A 68 0.01 -7.65 3.66
CA ASN A 68 0.44 -6.76 2.59
C ASN A 68 1.21 -5.55 3.13
N TRP A 69 0.74 -4.96 4.24
CA TRP A 69 1.44 -3.89 4.93
C TRP A 69 2.78 -4.33 5.52
N LYS A 70 2.86 -5.54 6.09
CA LYS A 70 4.13 -6.10 6.59
C LYS A 70 5.15 -6.29 5.46
N VAL A 71 4.72 -6.82 4.32
CA VAL A 71 5.57 -7.01 3.13
C VAL A 71 6.03 -5.65 2.58
N PHE A 72 5.11 -4.69 2.45
CA PHE A 72 5.44 -3.35 1.96
C PHE A 72 6.43 -2.59 2.85
N LEU A 73 6.23 -2.65 4.18
CA LEU A 73 7.09 -1.97 5.16
C LEU A 73 8.32 -2.79 5.56
N GLY A 74 8.51 -3.98 5.00
CA GLY A 74 9.62 -4.87 5.37
C GLY A 74 9.66 -5.25 6.85
N VAL A 75 8.50 -5.37 7.51
CA VAL A 75 8.41 -5.63 8.96
C VAL A 75 8.22 -7.12 9.22
N GLU A 76 9.32 -7.81 9.53
CA GLU A 76 9.31 -9.23 9.93
C GLU A 76 9.16 -9.42 11.45
N LYS A 77 9.69 -8.48 12.25
CA LYS A 77 9.71 -8.55 13.73
C LYS A 77 9.00 -7.32 14.34
N LYS A 78 8.38 -7.49 15.52
CA LYS A 78 7.70 -6.39 16.24
C LYS A 78 8.64 -5.19 16.51
N SER A 79 9.92 -5.43 16.76
CA SER A 79 10.91 -4.36 17.01
C SER A 79 11.23 -3.52 15.76
N HIS A 80 11.02 -4.06 14.56
CA HIS A 80 11.30 -3.36 13.31
C HIS A 80 10.22 -2.30 12.99
N TRP A 81 9.08 -2.35 13.68
CA TRP A 81 8.01 -1.39 13.47
C TRP A 81 8.46 0.03 13.83
N LEU A 82 9.19 0.20 14.95
CA LEU A 82 9.67 1.52 15.38
C LEU A 82 10.77 2.07 14.46
N THR A 83 11.72 1.22 14.04
CA THR A 83 12.89 1.67 13.26
C THR A 83 12.63 1.77 11.76
N ARG A 84 11.67 1.01 11.20
CA ARG A 84 11.42 0.97 9.75
C ARG A 84 10.17 1.72 9.30
N VAL A 85 9.21 1.96 10.20
CA VAL A 85 7.94 2.64 9.85
C VAL A 85 7.97 4.12 10.26
N ILE A 86 8.57 4.46 11.39
CA ILE A 86 8.57 5.84 11.92
C ILE A 86 9.76 6.66 11.39
N LEU A 87 10.90 6.01 11.13
CA LEU A 87 12.09 6.67 10.60
C LEU A 87 12.32 6.31 9.13
N PRO A 88 12.84 7.23 8.30
CA PRO A 88 13.30 6.90 6.96
C PRO A 88 14.41 5.84 7.08
N SER A 89 14.09 4.62 6.66
CA SER A 89 14.96 3.46 6.83
C SER A 89 15.43 2.98 5.47
N GLY A 90 16.75 2.91 5.26
CA GLY A 90 17.37 2.32 4.07
C GLY A 90 17.34 0.79 4.04
N HIS A 91 16.36 0.16 4.70
CA HIS A 91 16.22 -1.28 4.69
C HIS A 91 15.88 -1.77 3.28
N VAL A 92 16.48 -2.91 2.91
CA VAL A 92 16.22 -3.55 1.62
C VAL A 92 14.80 -4.15 1.64
N PRO A 93 14.03 -4.04 0.55
CA PRO A 93 12.74 -4.70 0.43
C PRO A 93 12.89 -6.22 0.58
N ILE A 94 11.84 -6.88 1.06
CA ILE A 94 11.81 -8.33 1.17
C ILE A 94 11.75 -8.93 -0.24
N GLY A 95 12.70 -9.81 -0.57
CA GLY A 95 12.78 -10.50 -1.85
C GLY A 95 13.72 -9.81 -2.86
N ASN A 96 13.64 -10.25 -4.12
CA ASN A 96 14.49 -9.79 -5.22
C ASN A 96 13.78 -8.82 -6.19
N GLY A 97 12.49 -8.52 -5.95
CA GLY A 97 11.65 -7.70 -6.84
C GLY A 97 11.26 -8.35 -8.17
N LEU A 98 11.84 -9.52 -8.50
CA LEU A 98 11.56 -10.28 -9.73
C LEU A 98 10.52 -11.37 -9.50
N THR A 99 10.49 -11.94 -8.31
CA THR A 99 9.61 -13.05 -7.93
C THR A 99 8.90 -12.75 -6.61
N TRP A 100 7.60 -13.04 -6.58
CA TRP A 100 6.75 -12.86 -5.40
C TRP A 100 6.04 -14.17 -5.12
N ASP A 101 6.00 -14.58 -3.85
CA ASP A 101 5.36 -15.84 -3.44
C ASP A 101 3.86 -15.79 -3.70
N ILE A 102 3.31 -16.65 -4.54
CA ILE A 102 1.86 -16.61 -4.83
C ILE A 102 1.06 -17.20 -3.65
N TYR A 103 -0.05 -16.56 -3.27
CA TYR A 103 -0.96 -17.10 -2.26
C TYR A 103 -1.53 -18.47 -2.72
N PRO A 104 -1.57 -19.53 -1.88
CA PRO A 104 -1.41 -19.56 -0.43
C PRO A 104 -0.14 -20.30 0.05
N PHE A 105 1.00 -20.22 -0.65
CA PHE A 105 2.12 -21.13 -0.34
C PHE A 105 2.90 -20.79 0.96
N ARG A 106 2.65 -19.65 1.61
CA ARG A 106 3.27 -19.34 2.90
C ARG A 106 2.31 -19.64 4.07
N LYS A 107 2.34 -20.87 4.56
CA LYS A 107 1.65 -21.32 5.79
C LYS A 107 2.31 -20.80 7.07
N ASP A 108 3.44 -20.09 6.99
CA ASP A 108 4.32 -19.82 8.13
C ASP A 108 4.36 -18.35 8.60
N MET A 109 3.32 -17.56 8.31
CA MET A 109 3.15 -16.32 9.08
C MET A 109 2.54 -16.68 10.43
N MET A 110 3.43 -16.76 11.43
CA MET A 110 3.20 -17.01 12.86
C MET A 110 1.78 -16.69 13.38
N PRO A 111 1.21 -17.56 14.22
CA PRO A 111 -0.05 -17.27 14.90
C PRO A 111 0.12 -15.99 15.73
N VAL A 112 -0.95 -15.20 15.72
CA VAL A 112 -1.07 -13.89 16.40
C VAL A 112 -0.72 -14.00 17.88
#